data_AF-X1TI32-F1
#
_entry.id   AF-X1TI32-F1
#
_cell.length_a   1.000
_cell.length_b   1.000
_cell.length_c   1.000
_cell.angle_alpha   90.00
_cell.angle_beta   90.00
_cell.angle_gamma   90.00
#
_symmetry.space_group_name_H-M   'P 1'
#
loop_
_entity.id
_entity.type
_entity.pdbx_description
1 polymer ?
#
loop_
_entity_poly.entity_id
_entity_poly.type
_entity_poly.pdbx_seq_one_letter_code
_entity_poly.pdbx_strand_id
1 'polypeptide(L)'
;MGKSFLKSMKSDFSFEIKIVYDDICTKPQPGFLTDFGFSALIYNNLSKTHLLFDTGSKGDILIHNINKFNVTVSEIKKVIISHNHYDHAGGLKEIYRINRDIEIYVPLHDKESFIRAYPEAQVQGISEMVEVDNNIFSS
;
A
#
# COMPACT_ATOMS: atom_id res chain seq x y z
N MET A 1 -40.85 -19.36 0.26
CA MET A 1 -39.87 -20.03 1.14
C MET A 1 -38.71 -20.51 0.26
N GLY A 2 -37.48 -20.07 0.53
CA GLY A 2 -36.26 -20.68 -0.02
C GLY A 2 -35.65 -20.11 -1.30
N LYS A 3 -35.19 -18.85 -1.30
CA LYS A 3 -34.07 -18.41 -2.16
C LYS A 3 -33.20 -17.40 -1.42
N SER A 4 -32.27 -17.89 -0.60
CA SER A 4 -31.13 -17.11 -0.10
C SER A 4 -30.19 -18.05 0.66
N PHE A 5 -29.42 -18.87 -0.05
CA PHE A 5 -28.32 -19.67 0.55
C PHE A 5 -27.13 -19.81 -0.40
N LEU A 6 -26.84 -18.74 -1.14
CA LEU A 6 -25.58 -18.59 -1.86
C LEU A 6 -25.01 -17.20 -1.57
N LYS A 7 -24.75 -16.92 -0.29
CA LYS A 7 -23.71 -15.98 0.06
C LYS A 7 -22.42 -16.73 -0.24
N SER A 8 -21.86 -16.48 -1.43
CA SER A 8 -20.59 -17.04 -1.90
C SER A 8 -19.60 -17.04 -0.73
N MET A 9 -19.15 -18.23 -0.33
CA MET A 9 -17.98 -18.39 0.52
C MET A 9 -16.81 -17.84 -0.30
N LYS A 10 -16.56 -16.52 -0.22
CA LYS A 10 -15.26 -15.97 -0.57
C LYS A 10 -14.27 -16.78 0.26
N SER A 11 -13.31 -17.44 -0.38
CA SER A 11 -12.30 -18.23 0.30
C SER A 11 -11.72 -17.41 1.46
N ASP A 12 -11.57 -18.04 2.62
CA ASP A 12 -10.97 -17.39 3.80
C ASP A 12 -9.56 -16.84 3.50
N PHE A 13 -8.94 -17.31 2.42
CA PHE A 13 -7.82 -16.68 1.71
C PHE A 13 -8.33 -15.65 0.70
N SER A 14 -8.66 -14.44 1.14
CA SER A 14 -9.03 -13.38 0.21
C SER A 14 -8.33 -12.07 0.52
N PHE A 15 -7.80 -11.47 -0.54
CA PHE A 15 -7.22 -10.13 -0.52
C PHE A 15 -8.08 -9.25 -1.42
N GLU A 16 -8.16 -7.98 -1.07
CA GLU A 16 -8.70 -6.95 -1.95
C GLU A 16 -7.57 -6.02 -2.34
N ILE A 17 -7.37 -5.83 -3.65
CA ILE A 17 -6.36 -4.93 -4.20
C ILE A 17 -7.09 -3.80 -4.91
N LYS A 18 -6.73 -2.57 -4.57
CA LYS A 18 -7.24 -1.35 -5.19
C LYS A 18 -6.07 -0.57 -5.75
N ILE A 19 -6.08 -0.28 -7.05
CA ILE A 19 -5.10 0.64 -7.63
C ILE A 19 -5.50 2.05 -7.20
N VAL A 20 -4.65 2.69 -6.38
CA VAL A 20 -4.89 4.02 -5.80
C VAL A 20 -3.97 5.07 -6.42
N TYR A 21 -3.05 4.69 -7.29
CA TYR A 21 -2.19 5.60 -8.04
C TYR A 21 -1.73 4.91 -9.33
N ASP A 22 -1.93 5.58 -10.46
CA ASP A 22 -1.53 5.12 -11.79
C ASP A 22 -1.45 6.34 -12.72
N ASP A 23 -0.61 6.22 -13.75
CA ASP A 23 -0.47 7.15 -14.86
C ASP A 23 -1.78 7.33 -15.64
N ILE A 24 -2.58 6.25 -15.73
CA ILE A 24 -3.76 6.16 -16.60
C ILE A 24 -4.99 5.69 -15.81
N CYS A 25 -6.05 6.50 -15.83
CA CYS A 25 -7.39 6.07 -15.43
C CYS A 25 -8.24 5.80 -16.68
N THR A 26 -8.44 4.51 -17.02
CA THR A 26 -9.09 4.07 -18.27
C THR A 26 -10.55 4.53 -18.44
N LYS A 27 -11.19 4.96 -17.34
CA LYS A 27 -12.42 5.75 -17.34
C LYS A 27 -12.30 6.75 -16.20
N PRO A 28 -12.47 8.07 -16.40
CA PRO A 28 -12.45 9.02 -15.30
C PRO A 28 -13.59 8.68 -14.34
N GLN A 29 -13.28 7.90 -13.31
CA GLN A 29 -14.13 7.73 -12.14
C GLN A 29 -14.16 9.10 -11.47
N PRO A 30 -15.34 9.74 -11.34
CA PRO A 30 -15.42 11.09 -10.80
C PRO A 30 -14.73 11.17 -9.43
N GLY A 31 -13.66 11.96 -9.38
CA GLY A 31 -12.94 12.25 -8.14
C GLY A 31 -11.77 11.32 -7.80
N PHE A 32 -11.29 10.45 -8.69
CA PHE A 32 -9.93 9.90 -8.56
C PHE A 32 -8.94 10.77 -9.34
N LEU A 33 -7.73 10.93 -8.82
CA LEU A 33 -6.65 11.71 -9.41
C LEU A 33 -5.57 10.77 -9.95
N THR A 34 -4.86 11.20 -11.00
CA THR A 34 -3.78 10.44 -11.65
C THR A 34 -2.51 11.27 -11.74
N ASP A 35 -1.36 10.62 -11.70
CA ASP A 35 -0.04 11.20 -11.98
C ASP A 35 0.93 10.06 -12.29
N PHE A 36 2.16 10.39 -12.71
CA PHE A 36 3.18 9.39 -13.00
C PHE A 36 3.56 8.60 -11.74
N GLY A 37 3.44 7.28 -11.79
CA GLY A 37 3.81 6.36 -10.74
C GLY A 37 2.76 5.30 -10.46
N PHE A 38 3.03 4.49 -9.44
CA PHE A 38 2.16 3.37 -9.08
C PHE A 38 1.95 3.26 -7.57
N SER A 39 0.74 2.87 -7.19
CA SER A 39 0.46 2.42 -5.83
C SER A 39 -0.82 1.58 -5.77
N ALA A 40 -0.78 0.52 -4.98
CA ALA A 40 -1.93 -0.32 -4.69
C ALA A 40 -2.20 -0.40 -3.18
N LEU A 41 -3.45 -0.12 -2.79
CA LEU A 41 -3.96 -0.37 -1.46
C LEU A 41 -4.46 -1.80 -1.37
N ILE A 42 -3.87 -2.56 -0.46
CA ILE A 42 -4.17 -3.98 -0.24
C ILE A 42 -4.86 -4.12 1.11
N TYR A 43 -6.00 -4.81 1.15
CA TYR A 43 -6.61 -5.27 2.38
C TYR A 43 -6.50 -6.79 2.46
N ASN A 44 -5.84 -7.29 3.50
CA ASN A 44 -5.65 -8.71 3.74
C ASN A 44 -6.69 -9.21 4.76
N ASN A 45 -7.59 -10.11 4.35
CA ASN A 45 -8.57 -10.67 5.29
C ASN A 45 -7.97 -11.65 6.30
N LEU A 46 -6.77 -12.18 6.09
CA LEU A 46 -6.11 -13.11 7.00
C LEU A 46 -5.54 -12.38 8.22
N SER A 47 -4.78 -11.31 7.98
CA SER A 47 -4.18 -10.47 9.04
C SER A 47 -5.08 -9.33 9.52
N LYS A 48 -6.16 -9.03 8.78
CA LYS A 48 -7.05 -7.86 9.01
C LYS A 48 -6.31 -6.52 8.95
N THR A 49 -5.34 -6.41 8.03
CA THR A 49 -4.52 -5.20 7.88
C THR A 49 -4.65 -4.56 6.51
N HIS A 50 -4.50 -3.23 6.47
CA HIS A 50 -4.24 -2.48 5.25
C HIS A 50 -2.73 -2.34 5.02
N LEU A 51 -2.31 -2.53 3.76
CA LEU A 51 -0.94 -2.34 3.29
C LEU A 51 -0.95 -1.45 2.05
N LEU A 52 0.14 -0.73 1.81
CA LEU A 52 0.43 -0.11 0.52
C LEU A 52 1.56 -0.87 -0.16
N PHE A 53 1.38 -1.15 -1.45
CA PHE A 53 2.47 -1.49 -2.36
C PHE A 53 2.76 -0.26 -3.20
N ASP A 54 3.97 0.28 -3.10
CA ASP A 54 4.39 1.59 -3.61
C ASP A 54 3.50 2.75 -3.15
N THR A 55 3.88 3.98 -3.50
CA THR A 55 3.28 5.23 -2.99
C THR A 55 3.13 6.31 -4.06
N GLY A 56 3.35 5.99 -5.33
CA GLY A 56 3.30 6.98 -6.41
C GLY A 56 4.33 8.10 -6.25
N SER A 57 4.20 9.14 -7.08
CA SER A 57 5.06 10.32 -7.04
C SER A 57 4.64 11.36 -6.00
N LYS A 58 3.33 11.58 -5.81
CA LYS A 58 2.81 12.68 -4.98
C LYS A 58 1.87 12.19 -3.88
N GLY A 59 2.24 12.49 -2.64
CA GLY A 59 1.51 12.01 -1.46
C GLY A 59 0.09 12.55 -1.34
N ASP A 60 -0.19 13.79 -1.77
CA ASP A 60 -1.52 14.39 -1.72
C ASP A 60 -2.52 13.68 -2.65
N ILE A 61 -2.10 13.34 -3.87
CA ILE A 61 -2.89 12.54 -4.82
C ILE A 61 -3.15 11.14 -4.25
N LEU A 62 -2.12 10.48 -3.71
CA LEU A 62 -2.24 9.17 -3.09
C LEU A 62 -3.25 9.19 -1.94
N ILE A 63 -3.12 10.12 -1.00
CA ILE A 63 -3.98 10.26 0.17
C ILE A 63 -5.42 10.54 -0.25
N HIS A 64 -5.62 11.42 -1.22
CA HIS A 64 -6.94 11.70 -1.78
C HIS A 64 -7.61 10.43 -2.31
N ASN A 65 -6.89 9.63 -3.10
CA ASN A 65 -7.41 8.38 -3.68
C ASN A 65 -7.67 7.30 -2.62
N ILE A 66 -6.81 7.17 -1.61
CA ILE A 66 -7.03 6.26 -0.47
C ILE A 66 -8.31 6.63 0.29
N ASN A 67 -8.51 7.92 0.58
CA ASN A 67 -9.69 8.41 1.28
C ASN A 67 -11.00 8.16 0.51
N LYS A 68 -10.96 8.11 -0.84
CA LYS A 68 -12.13 7.74 -1.66
C LYS A 68 -12.61 6.31 -1.44
N PHE A 69 -11.75 5.44 -0.91
CA PHE A 69 -12.10 4.09 -0.51
C PHE A 69 -12.48 3.97 0.97
N ASN A 70 -12.70 5.10 1.67
CA ASN A 70 -13.01 5.17 3.10
C ASN A 70 -11.94 4.53 4.00
N VAL A 71 -10.68 4.61 3.59
CA VAL A 71 -9.52 4.20 4.37
C VAL A 71 -8.71 5.45 4.68
N THR A 72 -8.14 5.54 5.88
CA THR A 72 -7.24 6.62 6.29
C THR A 72 -5.80 6.13 6.34
N VAL A 73 -4.84 7.04 6.19
CA VAL A 73 -3.40 6.71 6.24
C VAL A 73 -2.99 6.04 7.57
N SER A 74 -3.64 6.43 8.68
CA SER A 74 -3.41 5.84 10.00
C SER A 74 -3.82 4.36 10.12
N GLU A 75 -4.67 3.86 9.23
CA GLU A 75 -5.09 2.46 9.20
C GLU A 75 -4.10 1.55 8.47
N ILE A 76 -3.19 2.13 7.69
CA ILE A 76 -2.19 1.41 6.90
C ILE A 76 -1.06 0.98 7.83
N LYS A 77 -0.80 -0.33 7.91
CA LYS A 77 0.22 -0.88 8.82
C LYS A 77 1.57 -1.03 8.17
N LYS A 78 1.60 -1.35 6.89
CA LYS A 78 2.80 -1.72 6.15
C LYS A 78 2.86 -1.00 4.82
N VAL A 79 4.04 -0.56 4.42
CA VAL A 79 4.37 -0.08 3.08
C VAL A 79 5.46 -0.99 2.51
N ILE A 80 5.24 -1.51 1.31
CA ILE A 80 6.23 -2.27 0.56
C ILE A 80 6.63 -1.40 -0.62
N ILE A 81 7.92 -1.05 -0.73
CA ILE A 81 8.47 -0.30 -1.86
C ILE A 81 9.16 -1.29 -2.79
N SER A 82 8.71 -1.34 -4.04
CA SER A 82 9.27 -2.24 -5.06
C SER A 82 10.72 -1.87 -5.40
N HIS A 83 10.99 -0.57 -5.55
CA HIS A 83 12.33 -0.01 -5.75
C HIS A 83 12.32 1.51 -5.49
N ASN A 84 13.50 2.08 -5.22
CA ASN A 84 13.65 3.48 -4.83
C ASN A 84 13.73 4.44 -6.04
N HIS A 85 12.65 4.50 -6.82
CA HIS A 85 12.40 5.60 -7.74
C HIS A 85 11.29 6.52 -7.22
N TYR A 86 11.35 7.79 -7.62
CA TYR A 86 10.44 8.82 -7.12
C TYR A 86 8.97 8.52 -7.43
N ASP A 87 8.68 7.91 -8.56
CA ASP A 87 7.34 7.49 -8.98
C ASP A 87 6.78 6.28 -8.22
N HIS A 88 7.59 5.66 -7.37
CA HIS A 88 7.18 4.56 -6.47
C HIS A 88 7.29 4.94 -4.99
N ALA A 89 8.27 5.74 -4.60
CA ALA A 89 8.54 6.10 -3.20
C ALA A 89 8.22 7.57 -2.85
N GLY A 90 7.80 8.40 -3.82
CA GLY A 90 7.61 9.83 -3.64
C GLY A 90 6.50 10.21 -2.66
N GLY A 91 5.40 9.44 -2.65
CA GLY A 91 4.28 9.66 -1.72
C GLY A 91 4.58 9.27 -0.27
N LEU A 92 5.58 8.42 -0.02
CA LEU A 92 5.89 7.87 1.30
C LEU A 92 6.18 8.94 2.35
N LYS A 93 6.78 10.07 1.94
CA LYS A 93 7.06 11.18 2.87
C LYS A 93 5.79 11.70 3.55
N GLU A 94 4.71 11.88 2.81
CA GLU A 94 3.44 12.37 3.37
C GLU A 94 2.72 11.27 4.15
N ILE A 95 2.83 10.01 3.73
CA ILE A 95 2.34 8.86 4.51
C ILE A 95 3.00 8.83 5.90
N TYR A 96 4.33 8.90 5.96
CA TYR A 96 5.09 8.91 7.21
C TYR A 96 4.77 10.10 8.11
N ARG A 97 4.52 11.30 7.53
CA ARG A 97 4.12 12.48 8.32
C ARG A 97 2.83 12.27 9.10
N ILE A 98 1.92 11.45 8.59
CA ILE A 98 0.63 11.15 9.21
C ILE A 98 0.73 9.89 10.09
N ASN A 99 1.50 8.89 9.68
CA ASN A 99 1.66 7.62 10.36
C ASN A 99 3.15 7.29 10.58
N ARG A 100 3.67 7.70 11.75
CA ARG A 100 5.09 7.59 12.11
C ARG A 100 5.54 6.16 12.44
N ASP A 101 4.63 5.35 12.98
CA ASP A 101 4.91 3.98 13.44
C ASP A 101 4.77 2.93 12.32
N ILE A 102 4.75 3.37 11.06
CA ILE A 102 4.53 2.50 9.90
C ILE A 102 5.71 1.54 9.69
N GLU A 103 5.41 0.30 9.31
CA GLU A 103 6.43 -0.67 8.88
C GLU A 103 6.74 -0.46 7.39
N ILE A 104 8.01 -0.35 7.04
CA ILE A 104 8.45 -0.08 5.67
C ILE A 104 9.39 -1.19 5.22
N TYR A 105 9.02 -1.88 4.15
CA TYR A 105 9.80 -2.92 3.50
C TYR A 105 10.39 -2.35 2.21
N VAL A 106 11.71 -2.46 2.05
CA VAL A 106 12.47 -1.92 0.90
C VAL A 106 13.53 -2.91 0.44
N PRO A 107 14.08 -2.80 -0.78
CA PRO A 107 15.28 -3.53 -1.15
C PRO A 107 16.43 -3.28 -0.17
N LEU A 108 17.21 -4.32 0.19
CA LEU A 108 18.24 -4.22 1.23
C LEU A 108 19.23 -3.07 0.98
N HIS A 109 19.58 -2.79 -0.27
CA HIS A 109 20.51 -1.71 -0.62
C HIS A 109 19.97 -0.31 -0.30
N ASP A 110 18.65 -0.14 -0.20
CA ASP A 110 18.00 1.14 0.12
C ASP A 110 17.80 1.35 1.63
N LYS A 111 17.85 0.28 2.44
CA LYS A 111 17.50 0.27 3.88
C LYS A 111 18.07 1.45 4.66
N GLU A 112 19.38 1.68 4.54
CA GLU A 112 20.07 2.74 5.29
C GLU A 112 19.60 4.14 4.91
N SER A 113 19.23 4.36 3.65
CA SER A 113 18.68 5.64 3.22
C SER A 113 17.29 5.89 3.77
N PHE A 114 16.46 4.83 3.85
CA PHE A 114 15.12 4.90 4.42
C PHE A 114 15.14 5.06 5.95
N ILE A 115 16.05 4.39 6.67
CA ILE A 115 16.22 4.61 8.12
C ILE A 115 16.54 6.09 8.42
N ARG A 116 17.40 6.72 7.62
CA ARG A 116 17.71 8.15 7.77
C ARG A 116 16.53 9.06 7.45
N ALA A 117 15.74 8.72 6.43
CA ALA A 117 14.58 9.51 6.01
C ALA A 117 13.38 9.37 6.97
N TYR A 118 13.21 8.20 7.57
CA TYR A 118 12.05 7.81 8.37
C TYR A 118 12.47 7.21 9.73
N PRO A 119 13.10 8.01 10.62
CA PRO A 119 13.78 7.49 11.81
C PRO A 119 12.87 6.85 12.86
N GLU A 120 11.56 7.13 12.86
CA GLU A 120 10.58 6.51 13.77
C GLU A 120 9.89 5.28 13.16
N ALA A 121 10.00 5.10 11.84
CA ALA A 121 9.41 3.97 11.15
C ALA A 121 10.23 2.68 11.36
N GLN A 122 9.56 1.53 11.29
CA GLN A 122 10.23 0.23 11.34
C GLN A 122 10.67 -0.17 9.93
N VAL A 123 11.93 0.11 9.58
CA VAL A 123 12.46 -0.15 8.23
C VAL A 123 13.15 -1.52 8.14
N GLN A 124 12.67 -2.36 7.23
CA GLN A 124 13.19 -3.69 6.92
C GLN A 124 13.73 -3.73 5.50
N GLY A 125 14.99 -4.14 5.35
CA GLY A 125 15.62 -4.37 4.06
C GLY A 125 15.47 -5.83 3.64
N ILE A 126 14.96 -6.07 2.43
CA ILE A 126 14.69 -7.40 1.87
C ILE A 126 15.75 -7.74 0.82
N SER A 127 16.31 -8.94 0.91
CA SER A 127 17.29 -9.50 -0.05
C SER A 127 17.02 -10.96 -0.43
N GLU A 128 16.02 -11.56 0.20
CA GLU A 128 15.56 -12.94 0.02
C GLU A 128 14.05 -12.96 0.22
N MET A 129 13.39 -14.05 -0.14
CA MET A 129 11.94 -14.18 0.05
C MET A 129 11.56 -14.11 1.53
N VAL A 130 10.77 -13.09 1.88
CA VAL A 130 10.24 -12.83 3.22
C VAL A 130 8.73 -12.70 3.16
N GLU A 131 8.04 -13.37 4.08
CA GLU A 131 6.61 -13.14 4.32
C GLU A 131 6.45 -11.82 5.08
N VAL A 132 6.01 -10.77 4.39
CA VAL A 132 5.84 -9.42 4.95
C VAL A 132 4.48 -9.23 5.62
N ASP A 133 3.51 -10.07 5.25
CA ASP A 133 2.21 -10.20 5.90
C ASP A 133 1.61 -11.57 5.56
N ASN A 134 0.59 -12.03 6.29
CA ASN A 134 0.02 -13.37 6.07
C ASN A 134 -0.28 -13.65 4.58
N ASN A 135 0.47 -14.58 3.99
CA ASN A 135 0.42 -14.98 2.58
C ASN A 135 0.68 -13.82 1.58
N ILE A 136 1.49 -12.85 1.97
CA ILE A 136 2.08 -11.80 1.14
C ILE A 136 3.61 -11.88 1.30
N PHE A 137 4.30 -12.06 0.17
CA PHE A 137 5.75 -12.21 0.14
C PHE A 137 6.40 -11.09 -0.67
N SER A 138 7.60 -10.70 -0.27
CA SER A 138 8.52 -9.82 -1.01
C SER A 138 9.89 -10.49 -1.09
N SER A 139 10.69 -10.18 -2.10
CA SER A 139 12.01 -10.79 -2.35
C SER A 139 12.98 -9.79 -2.93
#